data_AF-A0A353TXI8-F1
#
_entry.id   AF-A0A353TXI8-F1
#
_cell.length_a   1.000
_cell.length_b   1.000
_cell.length_c   1.000
_cell.angle_alpha   90.00
_cell.angle_beta   90.00
_cell.angle_gamma   90.00
#
_symmetry.space_group_name_H-M   'P 1'
#
loop_
_entity.id
_entity.type
_entity.pdbx_description
1 polymer ?
#
loop_
_entity_poly.entity_id
_entity_poly.type
_entity_poly.pdbx_seq_one_letter_code
_entity_poly.pdbx_strand_id
1 'polypeptide(L)'
;MIEQDIAERGQSKCDTCSDRCGKLEVFDWLSDLPEGSEGSDIVEVQFKNTRKGFYKNTSQGKLSKGDVVAVEASPGHDIGIVTL
;
A
#
# COMPACT_ATOMS: atom_id res chain seq x y z
N MET A 1 -30.21 -42.86 5.12
CA MET A 1 -30.90 -41.68 4.61
C MET A 1 -29.86 -40.57 4.61
N ILE A 2 -29.34 -40.31 3.41
CA ILE A 2 -28.28 -39.35 3.14
C ILE A 2 -28.95 -37.99 2.91
N GLU A 3 -28.58 -36.97 3.67
CA GLU A 3 -28.81 -35.60 3.22
C GLU A 3 -27.43 -34.95 3.08
N GLN A 4 -27.01 -34.88 1.82
CA GLN A 4 -25.91 -34.04 1.35
C GLN A 4 -26.58 -32.78 0.79
N ASP A 5 -26.48 -31.65 1.49
CA ASP A 5 -26.88 -30.35 0.95
C ASP A 5 -25.65 -29.45 0.77
N ILE A 6 -25.16 -29.51 -0.47
CA ILE A 6 -24.71 -28.42 -1.35
C ILE A 6 -23.92 -27.28 -0.69
N ALA A 7 -22.61 -27.29 -0.93
CA ALA A 7 -21.72 -26.16 -0.70
C ALA A 7 -21.95 -25.06 -1.75
N GLU A 8 -22.74 -24.03 -1.43
CA GLU A 8 -22.71 -22.76 -2.17
C GLU A 8 -21.52 -21.91 -1.70
N ARG A 9 -20.32 -22.23 -2.21
CA ARG A 9 -19.22 -21.28 -2.28
C ARG A 9 -19.48 -20.33 -3.44
N GLY A 10 -20.17 -19.23 -3.18
CA GLY A 10 -20.23 -18.06 -4.06
C GLY A 10 -18.85 -17.43 -4.19
N GLN A 11 -17.98 -18.03 -5.01
CA GLN A 11 -16.63 -17.57 -5.25
C GLN A 11 -16.62 -16.72 -6.53
N SER A 12 -17.16 -15.50 -6.46
CA SER A 12 -16.78 -14.44 -7.41
C SER A 12 -15.44 -13.85 -6.97
N LYS A 13 -14.40 -14.68 -7.00
CA LYS A 13 -13.03 -14.23 -6.78
C LYS A 13 -12.47 -13.88 -8.16
N CYS A 14 -12.44 -12.59 -8.48
CA CYS A 14 -11.58 -12.13 -9.55
C CYS A 14 -10.14 -12.36 -9.04
N ASP A 15 -9.36 -13.20 -9.72
CA ASP A 15 -8.00 -13.53 -9.29
C ASP A 15 -7.04 -12.32 -9.32
N THR A 16 -7.50 -11.17 -9.84
CA THR A 16 -6.77 -9.90 -9.88
C THR A 16 -7.27 -8.88 -8.84
N CYS A 17 -8.34 -9.17 -8.10
CA CYS A 17 -8.87 -8.26 -7.07
C CYS A 17 -8.33 -8.62 -5.67
N SER A 18 -7.00 -8.66 -5.51
CA SER A 18 -6.45 -8.64 -4.16
C SER A 18 -6.40 -7.19 -3.70
N ASP A 19 -7.24 -6.86 -2.72
CA ASP A 19 -7.16 -5.66 -1.86
C ASP A 19 -7.51 -4.30 -2.48
N ARG A 20 -7.68 -4.26 -3.80
CA ARG A 20 -8.02 -3.08 -4.59
C ARG A 20 -9.40 -3.23 -5.22
N CYS A 21 -10.44 -3.20 -4.40
CA CYS A 21 -11.79 -2.85 -4.85
C CYS A 21 -12.47 -1.92 -3.83
N GLY A 22 -12.00 -0.68 -3.72
CA GLY A 22 -12.51 0.31 -2.78
C GLY A 22 -12.57 1.72 -3.36
N LYS A 23 -13.50 2.55 -2.86
CA LYS A 23 -13.79 3.94 -3.29
C LYS A 23 -12.57 4.89 -3.33
N LEU A 24 -11.40 4.47 -2.84
CA LEU A 24 -10.18 5.27 -2.69
C LEU A 24 -8.95 4.59 -3.29
N GLU A 25 -9.15 3.79 -4.32
CA GLU A 25 -8.05 3.08 -4.96
C GLU A 25 -7.06 4.01 -5.65
N VAL A 26 -5.78 3.73 -5.47
CA VAL A 26 -4.70 4.45 -6.13
C VAL A 26 -4.05 3.52 -7.14
N PHE A 27 -4.04 3.94 -8.40
CA PHE A 27 -3.34 3.27 -9.48
C PHE A 27 -1.89 3.73 -9.53
N ASP A 28 -0.96 2.79 -9.73
CA ASP A 28 0.46 3.09 -9.90
C ASP A 28 0.79 3.20 -11.39
N TRP A 29 0.75 4.42 -11.93
CA TRP A 29 1.07 4.71 -13.33
C TRP A 29 2.54 4.48 -13.69
N LEU A 30 3.44 4.35 -12.71
CA LEU A 30 4.87 4.16 -12.94
C LEU A 30 5.31 2.71 -12.65
N SER A 31 4.36 1.80 -12.48
CA SER A 31 4.62 0.38 -12.18
C SER A 31 5.46 -0.33 -13.25
N ASP A 32 5.40 0.11 -14.51
CA ASP A 32 6.17 -0.44 -15.62
C ASP A 32 7.59 0.17 -15.74
N LEU A 33 7.90 1.21 -14.96
CA LEU A 33 9.23 1.79 -14.95
C LEU A 33 10.13 1.04 -13.96
N PRO A 34 11.41 0.83 -14.30
CA PRO A 34 12.35 0.30 -13.33
C PRO A 34 12.39 1.24 -12.11
N GLU A 35 12.33 0.65 -10.89
CA GLU A 35 12.50 1.43 -9.65
C GLU A 35 13.77 2.27 -9.77
N GLY A 36 13.63 3.57 -9.50
CA GLY A 36 14.65 4.57 -9.74
C GLY A 36 16.00 4.15 -9.15
N SER A 37 17.06 4.48 -9.89
CA SER A 37 18.46 4.22 -9.55
C SER A 37 18.78 4.44 -8.07
N GLU A 38 19.55 3.53 -7.47
CA GLU A 38 20.04 3.43 -6.08
C GLU A 38 20.55 4.76 -5.45
N GLY A 39 19.65 5.72 -5.23
CA GLY A 39 19.99 7.06 -4.74
C GLY A 39 18.78 7.97 -4.50
N SER A 40 17.57 7.49 -4.77
CA SER A 40 16.36 8.21 -4.38
C SER A 40 16.08 7.98 -2.89
N ASP A 41 16.64 8.85 -2.04
CA ASP A 41 16.30 8.90 -0.61
C ASP A 41 14.84 9.35 -0.37
N ILE A 42 14.05 9.58 -1.42
CA ILE A 42 12.69 10.09 -1.30
C ILE A 42 11.73 8.91 -1.36
N VAL A 43 10.86 8.82 -0.36
CA VAL A 43 9.80 7.82 -0.25
C VAL A 43 8.43 8.50 -0.29
N GLU A 44 7.46 7.85 -0.94
CA GLU A 44 6.06 8.27 -0.84
C GLU A 44 5.40 7.53 0.33
N VAL A 45 4.79 8.29 1.24
CA VAL A 45 4.07 7.74 2.39
C VAL A 45 2.58 8.07 2.26
N GLN A 46 1.75 7.04 2.30
CA GLN A 46 0.29 7.10 2.34
C GLN A 46 -0.20 7.05 3.79
N PHE A 47 -0.97 8.06 4.19
CA PHE A 47 -1.64 8.12 5.49
C PHE A 47 -3.12 7.76 5.38
N LYS A 48 -3.79 7.66 6.53
CA LYS A 48 -5.25 7.47 6.61
C LYS A 48 -5.98 8.59 5.85
N ASN A 49 -7.09 8.24 5.20
CA ASN A 49 -7.96 9.17 4.46
C ASN A 49 -7.27 9.89 3.29
N THR A 50 -6.61 9.14 2.40
CA THR A 50 -6.07 9.61 1.09
C THR A 50 -4.88 10.57 1.11
N ARG A 51 -4.44 11.06 2.27
CA ARG A 51 -3.27 11.93 2.33
C ARG A 51 -2.02 11.17 1.92
N LYS A 52 -1.23 11.77 1.04
CA LYS A 52 0.10 11.31 0.62
C LYS A 52 1.11 12.42 0.82
N GLY A 53 2.34 12.06 1.15
CA GLY A 53 3.45 12.99 1.23
C GLY A 53 4.74 12.33 0.76
N PHE A 54 5.61 13.12 0.15
CA PHE A 54 6.97 12.70 -0.21
C PHE A 54 7.91 13.14 0.89
N TYR A 55 8.68 12.20 1.42
CA TYR A 55 9.60 12.44 2.52
C TYR A 55 10.99 11.95 2.16
N LYS A 56 12.01 12.65 2.65
CA LYS A 56 13.37 12.15 2.55
C LYS A 56 13.64 11.20 3.72
N ASN A 57 14.07 9.99 3.42
CA ASN A 57 14.57 9.02 4.36
C ASN A 57 15.93 9.46 4.92
N THR A 58 15.90 10.21 6.01
CA THR A 58 17.11 10.64 6.75
C THR A 58 17.72 9.50 7.57
N SER A 59 16.97 8.43 7.81
CA SER A 59 17.35 7.26 8.62
C SER A 59 18.41 6.37 7.95
N GLN A 60 18.64 6.52 6.65
CA GLN A 60 19.51 5.68 5.80
C GLN A 60 19.21 4.17 5.86
N GLY A 61 18.12 3.76 6.52
CA GLY A 61 17.62 2.39 6.51
C GLY A 61 16.98 2.07 5.17
N LYS A 62 17.11 0.83 4.71
CA LYS A 62 16.40 0.37 3.51
C LYS A 62 14.91 0.31 3.81
N LEU A 63 14.12 1.18 3.18
CA LEU A 63 12.67 1.13 3.21
C LEU A 63 12.19 0.47 1.93
N SER A 64 11.20 -0.41 2.05
CA SER A 64 10.55 -1.09 0.94
C SER A 64 9.08 -0.67 0.84
N LYS A 65 8.50 -0.78 -0.34
CA LYS A 65 7.05 -0.57 -0.52
C LYS A 65 6.28 -1.52 0.39
N GLY A 66 5.31 -0.98 1.13
CA GLY A 66 4.50 -1.71 2.12
C GLY A 66 4.97 -1.53 3.57
N ASP A 67 6.14 -0.95 3.81
CA ASP A 67 6.64 -0.74 5.17
C ASP A 67 5.83 0.34 5.90
N VAL A 68 5.55 0.10 7.18
CA VAL A 68 4.89 1.06 8.07
C VAL A 68 5.93 1.98 8.66
N VAL A 69 5.74 3.29 8.47
CA VAL A 69 6.68 4.33 8.92
C VAL A 69 5.97 5.38 9.78
N ALA A 70 6.73 5.99 10.68
CA ALA A 70 6.30 7.15 11.46
C ALA A 70 6.97 8.40 10.89
N VAL A 71 6.17 9.40 10.55
CA VAL A 71 6.62 10.71 10.08
C VAL A 71 6.42 11.73 11.19
N GLU A 72 7.44 12.52 11.45
CA GLU A 72 7.43 13.58 12.46
C GLU A 72 6.48 14.73 12.05
N ALA A 73 5.55 15.08 12.97
CA ALA A 73 4.57 16.15 12.79
C ALA A 73 4.65 17.14 13.97
N SER A 74 4.27 18.40 13.75
CA SER A 74 4.26 19.41 14.82
C SER A 74 2.82 19.82 15.16
N PRO A 75 2.24 19.38 16.30
CA PRO A 75 2.75 18.43 17.30
C PRO A 75 2.37 16.96 16.99
N GLY A 76 3.29 16.01 17.15
CA GLY A 76 3.02 14.57 17.13
C GLY A 76 3.79 13.75 16.09
N HIS A 77 3.21 12.62 15.68
CA HIS A 77 3.72 11.76 14.60
C HIS A 77 2.54 11.22 13.79
N ASP A 78 2.70 11.17 12.47
CA ASP A 78 1.75 10.55 11.56
C ASP A 78 2.23 9.14 11.20
N ILE A 79 1.34 8.15 11.27
CA ILE A 79 1.65 6.77 10.88
C ILE A 79 1.13 6.53 9.46
N GLY A 80 2.02 6.12 8.57
CA GLY A 80 1.70 5.84 7.17
C GLY A 80 2.41 4.59 6.64
N ILE A 81 2.11 4.25 5.40
CA ILE A 81 2.66 3.10 4.68
C ILE A 81 3.42 3.62 3.46
N VAL A 82 4.61 3.08 3.21
CA VAL A 82 5.40 3.41 2.02
C VAL A 82 4.72 2.84 0.78
N THR A 83 4.43 3.68 -0.21
CA THR A 83 3.75 3.29 -1.45
C THR A 83 4.61 3.42 -2.69
N LEU A 84 5.65 4.28 -2.67
CA LEU A 84 6.63 4.44 -3.73
C LEU A 84 8.04 4.52 -3.16
#